data_AF-V4Y724-F1
#
_entry.id   AF-V4Y724-F1
#
_cell.length_a   1.000
_cell.length_b   1.000
_cell.length_c   1.000
_cell.angle_alpha   90.00
_cell.angle_beta   90.00
_cell.angle_gamma   90.00
#
_symmetry.space_group_name_H-M   'P 1'
#
loop_
_entity.id
_entity.type
_entity.pdbx_description
1 polymer ?
#
loop_
_entity_poly.entity_id
_entity_poly.type
_entity_poly.pdbx_seq_one_letter_code
_entity_poly.pdbx_strand_id
1 'polypeptide(L)' 'MADTSDEIEAQIERLRDIAETLEDGDVGLAEAKRLRDEADDHLEHLREVLETDDGRIIEVDPGEQED' A
#
# COMPACT_ATOMS: atom_id res chain seq x y z
N MET A 1 6.08 14.71 0.33
CA MET A 1 4.99 14.15 -0.51
C MET A 1 5.53 13.12 -1.49
N ALA A 2 6.67 13.35 -2.16
CA ALA A 2 7.35 12.29 -2.91
C ALA A 2 7.68 11.06 -2.04
N ASP A 3 8.26 11.27 -0.85
CA ASP A 3 8.65 10.17 0.05
C ASP A 3 7.50 9.23 0.44
N THR A 4 6.30 9.77 0.71
CA THR A 4 5.13 8.96 1.08
C THR A 4 4.58 8.17 -0.11
N SER A 5 4.60 8.75 -1.32
CA SER A 5 4.16 8.04 -2.53
C SER A 5 5.10 6.90 -2.88
N ASP A 6 6.42 7.13 -2.79
CA ASP A 6 7.44 6.12 -3.05
C ASP A 6 7.38 4.99 -2.00
N GLU A 7 7.10 5.33 -0.73
CA GLU A 7 6.90 4.35 0.35
C GLU A 7 5.64 3.49 0.12
N ILE A 8 4.52 4.10 -0.29
CA ILE A 8 3.29 3.37 -0.63
C ILE A 8 3.54 2.42 -1.80
N GLU A 9 4.23 2.87 -2.86
CA GLU A 9 4.55 2.04 -4.03
C GLU A 9 5.41 0.84 -3.62
N ALA A 10 6.47 1.06 -2.82
CA ALA A 10 7.33 0.00 -2.32
C ALA A 10 6.57 -1.04 -1.48
N GLN A 11 5.62 -0.61 -0.63
CA GLN A 11 4.81 -1.53 0.16
C GLN A 11 3.84 -2.35 -0.70
N ILE A 12 3.26 -1.73 -1.74
CA ILE A 12 2.40 -2.44 -2.70
C ILE A 12 3.20 -3.47 -3.50
N GLU A 13 4.40 -3.12 -3.95
CA GLU A 13 5.30 -4.08 -4.61
C GLU A 13 5.63 -5.25 -3.69
N ARG A 14 5.96 -4.98 -2.43
CA ARG A 14 6.25 -6.03 -1.45
C ARG A 14 5.06 -6.97 -1.22
N LEU A 15 3.85 -6.42 -1.10
CA LEU A 15 2.62 -7.21 -0.99
C LEU A 15 2.39 -8.11 -2.20
N ARG A 16 2.75 -7.64 -3.40
CA ARG A 16 2.65 -8.42 -4.64
C ARG A 16 3.58 -9.62 -4.64
N ASP A 17 4.85 -9.41 -4.26
CA ASP A 17 5.85 -10.48 -4.17
C ASP A 17 5.43 -11.55 -3.15
N ILE A 18 4.86 -11.13 -2.02
CA ILE A 18 4.31 -12.03 -1.00
C ILE A 18 3.18 -12.86 -1.60
N ALA A 19 2.24 -12.23 -2.31
CA ALA A 19 1.11 -12.93 -2.93
C ALA A 19 1.57 -13.96 -3.97
N GLU A 20 2.52 -13.61 -4.84
CA GLU A 20 3.10 -14.52 -5.83
C GLU A 20 3.80 -15.70 -5.16
N THR A 21 4.62 -15.43 -4.13
CA THR A 21 5.32 -16.47 -3.35
C THR A 21 4.34 -17.45 -2.69
N LEU A 22 3.23 -16.95 -2.15
CA LEU A 22 2.20 -17.77 -1.52
C LEU A 22 1.36 -18.54 -2.55
N GLU A 23 1.12 -17.97 -3.73
CA GLU A 23 0.39 -18.61 -4.84
C GLU A 23 1.18 -19.77 -5.44
N ASP A 24 2.49 -19.61 -5.62
CA ASP A 24 3.39 -20.65 -6.11
C ASP A 24 3.39 -21.89 -5.21
N GLY A 25 3.15 -21.71 -3.90
CA GLY A 25 3.01 -22.80 -2.94
C GLY A 25 4.30 -23.56 -2.63
N ASP A 26 5.45 -23.14 -3.19
CA ASP A 26 6.79 -23.68 -2.90
C ASP A 26 7.40 -23.03 -1.64
N VAL A 27 6.58 -22.89 -0.60
CA VAL A 27 6.98 -22.34 0.70
C VAL A 27 6.46 -23.20 1.84
N GLY A 28 7.30 -23.41 2.86
CA GLY A 28 6.90 -24.14 4.06
C GLY A 28 5.87 -23.36 4.89
N LEU A 29 5.03 -24.06 5.67
CA LEU A 29 3.99 -23.44 6.50
C LEU A 29 4.52 -22.34 7.44
N ALA A 30 5.72 -22.51 7.99
CA ALA A 30 6.34 -21.50 8.86
C ALA A 30 6.72 -20.23 8.10
N GLU A 31 7.18 -20.36 6.85
CA GLU A 31 7.47 -19.24 5.96
C GLU A 31 6.18 -18.55 5.54
N ALA A 32 5.20 -19.33 5.08
CA ALA A 32 3.90 -18.81 4.65
C ALA A 32 3.19 -18.02 5.75
N LYS A 33 3.30 -18.45 7.02
CA LYS A 33 2.76 -17.69 8.17
C LYS A 33 3.47 -16.36 8.36
N ARG A 34 4.79 -16.33 8.26
CA ARG A 34 5.58 -15.10 8.41
C ARG A 34 5.25 -14.11 7.30
N LEU A 35 5.16 -14.58 6.06
CA LEU A 35 4.77 -13.76 4.91
C LEU A 35 3.35 -13.21 5.06
N ARG A 36 2.42 -14.00 5.62
CA ARG A 36 1.08 -13.53 5.94
C ARG A 36 1.12 -12.43 7.00
N ASP A 37 1.86 -12.64 8.09
CA ASP A 37 1.98 -11.65 9.18
C ASP A 37 2.59 -10.34 8.63
N GLU A 38 3.62 -10.42 7.78
CA GLU A 38 4.22 -9.26 7.10
C GLU A 38 3.23 -8.53 6.18
N ALA A 39 2.42 -9.28 5.42
CA ALA A 39 1.39 -8.69 4.58
C ALA A 39 0.29 -8.01 5.41
N ASP A 40 -0.10 -8.60 6.54
CA ASP A 40 -1.09 -8.01 7.47
C ASP A 40 -0.57 -6.64 7.99
N ASP A 41 0.71 -6.55 8.38
CA ASP A 41 1.34 -5.30 8.84
C ASP A 41 1.36 -4.21 7.73
N HIS A 42 1.77 -4.58 6.51
CA HIS A 42 1.76 -3.64 5.38
C HIS A 42 0.35 -3.15 5.03
N LEU A 43 -0.65 -4.04 5.08
CA LEU A 43 -2.04 -3.67 4.81
C LEU A 43 -2.62 -2.76 5.88
N GLU A 44 -2.28 -2.96 7.15
CA GLU A 44 -2.66 -2.06 8.25
C GLU A 44 -2.08 -0.66 8.02
N HIS A 45 -0.77 -0.57 7.77
CA HIS A 45 -0.10 0.70 7.52
C HIS A 45 -0.67 1.43 6.30
N LEU A 46 -0.85 0.73 5.17
CA LEU A 46 -1.44 1.32 3.97
C LEU A 46 -2.85 1.83 4.22
N ARG A 47 -3.65 1.15 5.06
CA ARG A 47 -4.97 1.65 5.45
C ARG A 47 -4.84 2.96 6.20
N GLU A 48 -3.98 3.03 7.22
CA GLU A 48 -3.77 4.26 7.99
C GLU A 48 -3.30 5.44 7.13
N VAL A 49 -2.38 5.19 6.19
CA VAL A 49 -1.82 6.23 5.32
C VAL A 49 -2.81 6.70 4.26
N LEU A 50 -3.61 5.78 3.71
CA LEU A 50 -4.61 6.10 2.68
C LEU A 50 -5.94 6.57 3.27
N GLU A 51 -6.17 6.34 4.57
CA GLU A 51 -7.31 6.87 5.30
C GLU A 51 -7.16 8.38 5.44
N THR A 52 -7.73 9.11 4.48
CA THR A 52 -7.91 10.55 4.60
C THR A 52 -9.01 10.85 5.60
N ASP A 53 -8.62 11.34 6.78
CA ASP A 53 -9.49 11.85 7.83
C ASP A 53 -10.62 12.72 7.24
N ASP A 54 -11.87 12.31 7.50
CA ASP A 54 -13.12 13.01 7.25
C ASP A 54 -13.23 13.80 5.92
N GLY A 55 -13.02 13.11 4.80
CA GLY A 55 -13.64 13.46 3.51
C GLY A 55 -13.67 14.95 3.15
N ARG A 56 -12.57 15.68 3.32
CA ARG A 56 -12.51 17.08 2.90
C ARG A 56 -12.49 17.13 1.39
N ILE A 57 -13.68 17.30 0.79
CA ILE A 57 -13.81 17.63 -0.63
C ILE A 57 -13.02 18.92 -0.85
N ILE A 58 -11.91 18.81 -1.58
CA ILE A 58 -11.19 19.98 -2.08
C ILE A 58 -11.89 20.36 -3.38
N GLU A 59 -12.64 21.47 -3.35
CA GLU A 59 -13.08 22.12 -4.59
C GLU A 59 -11.84 22.59 -5.34
N VAL A 60 -11.57 21.96 -6.48
CA VAL A 60 -10.53 22.40 -7.40
C VAL A 60 -11.20 23.43 -8.32
N ASP A 61 -10.89 24.71 -8.13
CA ASP A 61 -11.40 25.78 -9.00
C ASP A 61 -10.78 25.62 -10.40
N PRO A 62 -11.56 25.41 -11.47
CA PRO A 62 -11.02 25.19 -12.83
C PRO A 62 -10.41 26.47 -13.47
N GLY A 63 -9.99 27.45 -12.67
CA GLY A 63 -9.63 28.80 -13.11
C GLY A 63 -8.13 29.14 -13.18
N GLU A 64 -7.22 28.33 -12.66
CA GLU A 64 -5.78 28.62 -12.70
C GLU A 64 -5.03 27.58 -13.54
N GLN A 65 -5.28 27.60 -14.84
CA GLN A 65 -4.22 27.29 -15.81
C GLN A 65 -3.59 28.63 -16.17
N GLU A 66 -2.46 28.95 -15.54
CA GLU A 66 -1.62 30.07 -15.94
C GLU A 66 -1.14 29.85 -17.40
N ASP A 67 -1.19 30.93 -18.20
CA ASP A 67 -1.00 31.01 -19.66
C ASP A 67 0.18 30.23 -20.28
#